data_AF-A0A6G2XCN4-F1
#
_entry.id   AF-A0A6G2XCN4-F1
#
_cell.length_a   1.000
_cell.length_b   1.000
_cell.length_c   1.000
_cell.angle_alpha   90.00
_cell.angle_beta   90.00
_cell.angle_gamma   90.00
#
_symmetry.space_group_name_H-M   'P 1'
#
loop_
_entity.id
_entity.type
_entity.pdbx_description
1 polymer ?
#
loop_
_entity_poly.entity_id
_entity_poly.type
_entity_poly.pdbx_seq_one_letter_code
_entity_poly.pdbx_strand_id
1 'polypeptide(L)'
;VTDRLGAHLVRPDRKDEPARFGKIARVRQWIEAVIDTLKGQLSLEQHGGRTPAGVFARTAQRLLALATAIWHNWTTGAAVKRSLIAYDH
;
A
#
# COMPACT_ATOMS: atom_id res chain seq x y z
N VAL A 1 4.52 5.09 26.15
CA VAL A 1 4.97 4.50 24.86
C VAL A 1 5.73 5.52 24.02
N THR A 2 5.19 6.73 23.82
CA THR A 2 5.82 7.84 23.08
C THR A 2 7.17 8.29 23.65
N ASP A 3 7.27 8.54 24.96
CA ASP A 3 8.55 8.92 25.61
C ASP A 3 9.61 7.82 25.51
N ARG A 4 9.20 6.55 25.53
CA ARG A 4 10.11 5.41 25.44
C ARG A 4 10.67 5.18 24.03
N LEU A 5 10.06 5.78 23.02
CA LEU A 5 10.43 5.67 21.61
C LEU A 5 11.00 6.99 21.05
N GLY A 6 11.06 8.06 21.86
CA GLY A 6 11.48 9.39 21.39
C GLY A 6 10.58 9.95 20.29
N ALA A 7 9.31 9.55 20.25
CA ALA A 7 8.39 9.88 19.16
C ALA A 7 7.32 10.88 19.61
N HIS A 8 7.01 11.85 18.75
CA HIS A 8 5.88 12.76 18.94
C HIS A 8 4.68 12.26 18.13
N LEU A 9 3.66 11.75 18.82
CA LEU A 9 2.47 11.20 18.17
C LEU A 9 1.55 12.34 17.73
N VAL A 10 1.34 12.47 16.42
CA VAL A 10 0.43 13.47 15.85
C VAL A 10 -0.88 12.78 15.46
N ARG A 11 -2.01 13.34 15.87
CA ARG A 11 -3.35 12.87 15.50
C ARG A 11 -4.16 13.97 14.83
N PRO A 12 -5.14 13.63 13.97
CA PRO A 12 -6.11 14.60 13.47
C PRO A 12 -6.89 15.25 14.62
N ASP A 13 -7.19 16.53 14.48
CA ASP A 13 -7.99 17.28 15.45
C ASP A 13 -9.44 16.75 15.46
N ARG A 14 -10.03 16.60 16.64
CA ARG A 14 -11.46 16.22 16.77
C ARG A 14 -12.34 17.39 16.33
N LYS A 15 -13.60 17.11 15.96
CA LYS A 15 -14.59 18.13 15.54
C LYS A 15 -14.74 19.29 16.54
N ASP A 16 -14.54 19.02 17.83
CA ASP A 16 -14.69 20.00 18.91
C ASP A 16 -13.35 20.57 19.41
N GLU A 17 -12.24 20.31 18.71
CA GLU A 17 -10.90 20.77 19.08
C GLU A 17 -10.44 21.93 18.16
N PRO A 18 -9.72 22.93 18.69
CA PRO A 18 -9.14 23.98 17.88
C PRO A 18 -8.07 23.39 16.94
N ALA A 19 -8.11 23.80 15.67
CA ALA A 19 -7.22 23.27 14.64
C ALA A 19 -5.74 23.53 15.00
N ARG A 20 -4.97 22.46 15.16
CA ARG A 20 -3.56 22.51 15.61
C ARG A 20 -2.57 22.10 14.53
N PHE A 21 -2.90 21.09 13.73
CA PHE A 21 -1.93 20.46 12.83
C PHE A 21 -2.34 20.47 11.34
N GLY A 22 -3.40 21.22 10.98
CA GLY A 22 -3.92 21.27 9.62
C GLY A 22 -4.58 19.96 9.16
N LYS A 23 -4.82 19.80 7.84
CA LYS A 23 -5.56 18.64 7.29
C LYS A 23 -4.72 17.35 7.20
N ILE A 24 -4.23 16.84 8.33
CA ILE A 24 -3.58 15.52 8.44
C ILE A 24 -4.50 14.40 7.95
N ALA A 25 -5.82 14.61 8.07
CA ALA A 25 -6.83 13.71 7.53
C ALA A 25 -6.58 13.35 6.05
N ARG A 26 -6.07 14.27 5.22
CA ARG A 26 -5.80 14.01 3.80
C ARG A 26 -4.60 13.10 3.60
N VAL A 27 -3.54 13.28 4.40
CA VAL A 27 -2.36 12.41 4.37
C VAL A 27 -2.70 11.01 4.87
N ARG A 28 -3.47 10.91 5.95
CA ARG A 28 -3.99 9.63 6.45
C ARG A 28 -4.80 8.91 5.38
N GLN A 29 -5.74 9.60 4.73
CA GLN A 29 -6.54 9.02 3.65
C GLN A 29 -5.68 8.54 2.48
N TRP A 30 -4.64 9.29 2.11
CA TRP A 30 -3.74 8.86 1.04
C TRP A 30 -2.94 7.60 1.41
N ILE A 31 -2.41 7.54 2.63
CA ILE A 31 -1.73 6.35 3.14
C ILE A 31 -2.67 5.15 3.19
N GLU A 32 -3.90 5.34 3.68
CA GLU A 32 -4.93 4.31 3.72
C GLU A 32 -5.27 3.80 2.32
N ALA A 33 -5.48 4.68 1.34
CA ALA A 33 -5.75 4.29 -0.05
C ALA A 33 -4.61 3.47 -0.68
N VAL A 34 -3.35 3.85 -0.41
CA VAL A 34 -2.18 3.09 -0.89
C VAL A 34 -2.11 1.71 -0.25
N ILE A 35 -2.30 1.62 1.07
CA ILE A 35 -2.28 0.35 1.80
C ILE A 35 -3.43 -0.55 1.37
N ASP A 36 -4.63 0.00 1.20
CA ASP A 36 -5.83 -0.71 0.78
C ASP A 36 -5.65 -1.31 -0.62
N THR A 37 -5.18 -0.49 -1.57
CA THR A 37 -4.84 -0.94 -2.93
C THR A 37 -3.78 -2.05 -2.89
N LEU A 38 -2.73 -1.90 -2.07
CA LEU A 38 -1.69 -2.92 -1.91
C LEU A 38 -2.26 -4.22 -1.34
N LYS A 39 -3.12 -4.17 -0.32
CA LYS A 39 -3.74 -5.37 0.26
C LYS A 39 -4.64 -6.09 -0.73
N GLY A 40 -5.42 -5.34 -1.52
CA GLY A 40 -6.27 -5.86 -2.59
C GLY A 40 -5.44 -6.53 -3.70
N GLN A 41 -4.43 -5.83 -4.21
CA GLN A 41 -3.48 -6.35 -5.20
C GLN A 41 -2.76 -7.60 -4.68
N LEU A 42 -2.31 -7.58 -3.44
CA LEU A 42 -1.68 -8.70 -2.75
C LEU A 42 -2.69 -9.79 -2.31
N SER A 43 -3.98 -9.62 -2.58
CA SER A 43 -5.16 -10.35 -2.04
C SER A 43 -4.92 -10.95 -0.67
N LEU A 44 -4.42 -10.13 0.24
CA LEU A 44 -4.22 -10.50 1.64
C LEU A 44 -5.56 -10.66 2.37
N GLU A 45 -6.63 -10.10 1.80
CA GLU A 45 -7.99 -10.07 2.36
C GLU A 45 -8.84 -11.26 1.88
N GLN A 46 -8.49 -11.83 0.72
CA GLN A 46 -9.06 -13.10 0.30
C GLN A 46 -8.36 -14.19 1.12
N HIS A 47 -9.14 -15.04 1.80
CA HIS A 47 -8.75 -16.03 2.82
C HIS A 47 -7.79 -17.16 2.35
N GLY A 48 -6.89 -16.88 1.41
CA GLY A 48 -5.87 -17.81 0.97
C GLY A 48 -4.76 -17.98 2.02
N GLY A 49 -4.43 -16.94 2.77
CA GLY A 49 -3.30 -16.86 3.71
C GLY A 49 -3.53 -17.52 5.07
N ARG A 50 -3.82 -18.82 5.12
CA ARG A 50 -4.11 -19.52 6.39
C ARG A 50 -2.88 -19.77 7.28
N THR A 51 -1.67 -19.50 6.78
CA THR A 51 -0.40 -19.63 7.52
C THR A 51 0.50 -18.42 7.27
N PRO A 52 1.36 -18.00 8.23
CA PRO A 52 2.31 -16.90 8.02
C PRO A 52 3.20 -17.10 6.80
N ALA A 53 3.72 -18.32 6.60
CA ALA A 53 4.52 -18.65 5.41
C ALA A 53 3.72 -18.48 4.10
N GLY A 54 2.44 -18.89 4.09
CA GLY A 54 1.56 -18.70 2.94
C GLY A 54 1.19 -17.24 2.67
N VAL A 55 1.29 -16.36 3.67
CA VAL A 55 1.17 -14.90 3.49
C VAL A 55 2.44 -14.37 2.83
N PHE A 56 3.62 -14.68 3.38
CA PHE A 56 4.90 -14.23 2.81
C PHE A 56 5.08 -14.67 1.35
N ALA A 57 4.79 -15.93 1.04
CA ALA A 57 4.92 -16.46 -0.32
C ALA A 57 4.03 -15.71 -1.33
N ARG A 58 2.78 -15.41 -0.97
CA ARG A 58 1.85 -14.65 -1.82
C ARG A 58 2.26 -13.20 -1.98
N THR A 59 2.71 -12.55 -0.90
CA THR A 59 3.25 -11.20 -0.96
C THR A 59 4.44 -11.14 -1.91
N ALA A 60 5.40 -12.06 -1.75
CA ALA A 60 6.59 -12.14 -2.60
C ALA A 60 6.23 -12.41 -4.07
N GLN A 61 5.38 -13.41 -4.35
CA GLN A 61 4.95 -13.75 -5.71
C GLN A 61 4.32 -12.56 -6.42
N ARG A 62 3.44 -11.81 -5.75
CA ARG A 62 2.73 -10.68 -6.38
C ARG A 62 3.59 -9.45 -6.56
N LEU A 63 4.46 -9.14 -5.61
CA LEU A 63 5.46 -8.08 -5.78
C LEU A 63 6.39 -8.40 -6.95
N LEU A 64 6.83 -9.66 -7.06
CA LEU A 64 7.64 -10.13 -8.19
C LEU A 64 6.89 -10.02 -9.51
N ALA A 65 5.63 -10.45 -9.57
CA ALA A 65 4.80 -10.35 -10.77
C ALA A 65 4.65 -8.88 -11.24
N LEU A 66 4.35 -7.97 -10.32
CA LEU A 66 4.23 -6.54 -10.62
C LEU A 66 5.56 -5.95 -11.12
N ALA A 67 6.68 -6.26 -10.46
CA ALA A 67 8.00 -5.84 -10.91
C ALA A 67 8.35 -6.39 -12.31
N THR A 68 7.97 -7.63 -12.58
CA THR A 68 8.22 -8.32 -13.85
C THR A 68 7.41 -7.69 -14.98
N ALA A 69 6.13 -7.40 -14.75
CA ALA A 69 5.27 -6.72 -15.73
C ALA A 69 5.78 -5.31 -16.07
N ILE A 70 6.21 -4.54 -15.06
CA ILE A 70 6.83 -3.23 -15.28
C ILE A 70 8.13 -3.38 -16.07
N TRP A 71 8.99 -4.32 -15.70
CA TRP A 71 10.24 -4.57 -16.41
C TRP A 71 9.98 -4.98 -17.88
N HIS A 72 9.01 -5.85 -18.13
CA HIS A 72 8.62 -6.26 -19.48
C HIS A 72 8.12 -5.07 -20.32
N ASN A 73 7.35 -4.15 -19.73
CA ASN A 73 6.93 -2.92 -20.41
C ASN A 73 8.11 -1.99 -20.76
N TRP A 74 9.16 -2.01 -19.92
CA TRP A 74 10.40 -1.30 -20.22
C TRP A 74 11.13 -1.93 -21.40
N THR A 75 11.33 -3.25 -21.38
CA THR A 75 12.06 -3.97 -22.44
C THR A 75 11.35 -3.94 -23.80
N THR A 76 10.01 -3.88 -23.81
CA THR A 76 9.21 -3.86 -25.04
C THR A 76 8.91 -2.47 -25.57
N GLY A 77 9.38 -1.40 -24.91
CA GLY A 77 9.14 -0.04 -25.39
C GLY A 77 7.71 0.46 -25.21
N ALA A 78 6.89 -0.17 -24.36
CA ALA A 78 5.49 0.23 -24.13
C ALA A 78 5.33 1.73 -23.81
N ALA A 79 4.28 2.37 -24.33
CA ALA A 79 4.05 3.81 -24.15
C ALA A 79 3.87 4.21 -22.67
N VAL A 80 3.27 3.34 -21.87
CA VAL A 80 3.05 3.55 -20.42
C VAL A 80 3.70 2.42 -19.62
N LYS A 81 4.87 2.69 -19.06
CA LYS A 81 5.73 1.66 -18.43
C LYS A 81 5.13 0.97 -17.20
N ARG A 82 4.28 1.68 -16.46
CA ARG A 82 3.62 1.17 -15.24
C ARG A 82 2.20 0.67 -15.48
N SER A 83 1.74 0.63 -16.73
CA SER A 83 0.42 0.07 -17.04
C SER A 83 0.43 -1.45 -16.86
N LEU A 84 -0.50 -1.97 -16.07
CA LEU A 84 -0.66 -3.40 -15.82
C LEU A 84 -1.88 -4.00 -16.53
N ILE A 85 -2.65 -3.20 -17.27
CA ILE A 85 -3.92 -3.60 -17.91
C ILE A 85 -3.74 -4.82 -18.82
N ALA A 86 -2.62 -4.93 -19.51
CA ALA A 86 -2.35 -6.06 -20.41
C ALA A 86 -2.11 -7.40 -19.69
N TYR A 87 -1.90 -7.38 -18.36
CA TYR A 87 -1.63 -8.55 -17.53
C TYR A 87 -2.79 -8.86 -16.57
N ASP A 88 -3.90 -8.13 -16.68
CA ASP A 88 -5.12 -8.39 -15.91
C ASP A 88 -5.86 -9.56 -16.59
N HIS A 89 -5.93 -10.70 -15.90
CA HIS A 89 -6.51 -11.97 -16.39
C HIS A 89 -7.36 -12.61 -15.30
#